data_AF-A0A482UZC0-F1
#
_entry.id   AF-A0A482UZC0-F1
#
_cell.length_a   1.000
_cell.length_b   1.000
_cell.length_c   1.000
_cell.angle_alpha   90.00
_cell.angle_beta   90.00
_cell.angle_gamma   90.00
#
_symmetry.space_group_name_H-M   'P 1'
#
loop_
_entity.id
_entity.type
_entity.pdbx_description
1 polymer ?
#
loop_
_entity_poly.entity_id
_entity_poly.type
_entity_poly.pdbx_seq_one_letter_code
_entity_poly.pdbx_strand_id
1 'polypeptide(L)'
;MSATSRATRPARVKKISEWEMIERLPAVQEAMKILPSNYDFEIPKTLWKILSVQAKTVVLQFPEGLLIFSCMISDILHRFTGAEVVILSEVTYGACCVDDFAAMHIQADLLVHYGHSCLVPVQDTKVKTLYVFVGIRFSVDHLVETVKSNFEQGSRLALLGTVQFLRSVWVYVLMV
;
A
#
# COMPACT_ATOMS: atom_id res chain seq x y z
N MET A 1 9.15 -7.15 -54.76
CA MET A 1 8.89 -6.35 -53.54
C MET A 1 8.11 -7.23 -52.57
N SER A 2 8.80 -7.88 -51.63
CA SER A 2 8.20 -8.84 -50.69
C SER A 2 7.81 -8.11 -49.41
N ALA A 3 6.51 -8.05 -49.11
CA ALA A 3 5.97 -7.51 -47.88
C ALA A 3 6.15 -8.53 -46.75
N THR A 4 7.05 -8.25 -45.81
CA THR A 4 7.21 -9.03 -44.59
C THR A 4 6.04 -8.73 -43.65
N SER A 5 5.20 -9.74 -43.40
CA SER A 5 4.11 -9.66 -42.43
C SER A 5 4.69 -9.52 -41.02
N ARG A 6 4.28 -8.47 -40.30
CA ARG A 6 4.60 -8.30 -38.87
C ARG A 6 3.86 -9.38 -38.09
N ALA A 7 4.59 -10.35 -37.57
CA ALA A 7 4.06 -11.30 -36.59
C ALA A 7 3.51 -10.53 -35.37
N THR A 8 2.22 -10.71 -35.09
CA THR A 8 1.58 -10.20 -33.88
C THR A 8 2.14 -10.96 -32.68
N ARG A 9 2.75 -10.24 -31.72
CA ARG A 9 3.22 -10.83 -30.47
C ARG A 9 2.03 -11.46 -29.74
N PRO A 10 2.13 -12.70 -29.24
CA PRO A 10 1.05 -13.32 -28.49
C PRO A 10 0.75 -12.48 -27.24
N ALA A 11 -0.53 -12.26 -26.94
CA ALA A 11 -0.96 -11.55 -25.76
C ALA A 11 -0.43 -12.28 -24.51
N ARG A 12 0.36 -11.57 -23.70
CA ARG A 12 0.93 -12.10 -22.47
C ARG A 12 -0.22 -12.31 -21.48
N VAL A 13 -0.62 -13.57 -21.26
CA VAL A 13 -1.60 -13.92 -20.22
C VAL A 13 -1.08 -13.40 -18.88
N LYS A 14 -1.79 -12.44 -18.29
CA LYS A 14 -1.41 -11.82 -17.02
C LYS A 14 -1.62 -12.88 -15.93
N LYS A 15 -0.53 -13.48 -15.44
CA LYS A 15 -0.58 -14.39 -14.28
C LYS A 15 -1.07 -13.58 -13.09
N ILE A 16 -2.25 -13.92 -12.58
CA ILE A 16 -2.81 -13.32 -11.37
C ILE A 16 -1.83 -13.64 -10.24
N SER A 17 -1.43 -12.61 -9.52
CA SER A 17 -0.58 -12.72 -8.35
C SER A 17 -1.33 -13.40 -7.20
N GLU A 18 -0.63 -14.13 -6.35
CA GLU A 18 -1.25 -14.94 -5.31
C GLU A 18 -2.03 -14.10 -4.28
N TRP A 19 -1.60 -12.87 -4.02
CA TRP A 19 -2.33 -11.97 -3.12
C TRP A 19 -3.66 -11.46 -3.71
N GLU A 20 -3.77 -11.35 -5.05
CA GLU A 20 -5.05 -11.02 -5.73
C GLU A 20 -6.07 -12.17 -5.57
N MET A 21 -5.62 -13.40 -5.27
CA MET A 21 -6.52 -14.51 -4.93
C MET A 21 -7.09 -14.34 -3.52
N ILE A 22 -6.27 -13.89 -2.55
CA ILE A 22 -6.71 -13.58 -1.18
C ILE A 22 -7.74 -12.45 -1.18
N GLU A 23 -7.54 -11.43 -2.01
CA GLU A 23 -8.48 -10.31 -2.15
C GLU A 23 -9.88 -10.74 -2.62
N ARG A 24 -9.97 -11.85 -3.35
CA ARG A 24 -11.25 -12.40 -3.85
C ARG A 24 -11.98 -13.26 -2.82
N LEU A 25 -11.40 -13.54 -1.66
CA LEU A 25 -12.06 -14.32 -0.62
C LEU A 25 -13.20 -13.50 0.01
N PRO A 26 -14.46 -13.97 -0.02
CA PRO A 26 -15.59 -13.22 0.52
C PRO A 26 -15.42 -12.83 1.99
N ALA A 27 -14.83 -13.72 2.79
CA ALA A 27 -14.57 -13.46 4.21
C ALA A 27 -13.59 -12.29 4.43
N VAL A 28 -12.56 -12.16 3.59
CA VAL A 28 -11.58 -11.08 3.66
C VAL A 28 -12.23 -9.77 3.22
N GLN A 29 -12.99 -9.78 2.13
CA GLN A 29 -13.73 -8.60 1.66
C GLN A 29 -14.71 -8.08 2.71
N GLU A 30 -15.44 -8.99 3.37
CA GLU A 30 -16.37 -8.64 4.44
C GLU A 30 -15.65 -7.99 5.63
N ALA A 31 -14.55 -8.61 6.09
CA ALA A 31 -13.79 -8.08 7.21
C ALA A 31 -13.18 -6.69 6.92
N MET A 32 -12.80 -6.43 5.67
CA MET A 32 -12.25 -5.14 5.25
C MET A 32 -13.29 -4.01 5.19
N LYS A 33 -14.60 -4.29 5.19
CA LYS A 33 -15.65 -3.24 5.14
C LYS A 33 -15.65 -2.31 6.35
N ILE A 34 -15.05 -2.72 7.47
CA ILE A 34 -14.88 -1.87 8.66
C ILE A 34 -13.86 -0.75 8.43
N LEU A 35 -12.94 -0.93 7.48
CA LEU A 35 -11.93 0.05 7.13
C LEU A 35 -12.52 1.11 6.18
N PRO A 36 -12.04 2.37 6.24
CA PRO A 36 -12.53 3.41 5.36
C PRO A 36 -12.24 3.10 3.89
N SER A 37 -13.27 3.14 3.06
CA SER A 37 -13.22 2.73 1.65
C SER A 37 -12.33 3.61 0.77
N ASN A 38 -12.03 4.83 1.22
CA ASN A 38 -11.13 5.75 0.54
C ASN A 38 -9.65 5.51 0.87
N TYR A 39 -9.32 4.60 1.78
CA TYR A 39 -7.94 4.20 2.08
C TYR A 39 -7.65 2.78 1.56
N ASP A 40 -6.48 2.58 0.97
CA ASP A 40 -6.02 1.30 0.47
C ASP A 40 -4.87 0.78 1.35
N PHE A 41 -5.21 0.01 2.39
CA PHE A 41 -4.25 -0.57 3.34
C PHE A 41 -3.54 -1.84 2.81
N GLU A 42 -3.80 -2.27 1.57
CA GLU A 42 -3.21 -3.48 0.97
C GLU A 42 -3.29 -4.72 1.89
N ILE A 43 -4.41 -4.88 2.61
CA ILE A 43 -4.62 -5.99 3.57
C ILE A 43 -4.37 -7.37 2.91
N PRO A 44 -4.89 -7.68 1.71
CA PRO A 44 -4.65 -8.99 1.08
C PRO A 44 -3.17 -9.27 0.82
N LYS A 45 -2.39 -8.25 0.46
CA LYS A 45 -0.94 -8.36 0.27
C LYS A 45 -0.21 -8.59 1.58
N THR A 46 -0.65 -7.92 2.66
CA THR A 46 -0.10 -8.13 4.01
C THR A 46 -0.38 -9.55 4.49
N LEU A 47 -1.62 -10.05 4.32
CA LEU A 47 -1.99 -11.43 4.61
C LEU A 47 -1.14 -12.44 3.84
N TRP A 48 -1.03 -12.26 2.52
CA TRP A 48 -0.17 -13.10 1.68
C TRP A 48 1.26 -13.10 2.21
N LYS A 49 1.83 -11.93 2.52
CA LYS A 49 3.20 -11.83 2.99
C LYS A 49 3.41 -12.58 4.31
N ILE A 50 2.50 -12.44 5.27
CA ILE A 50 2.55 -13.15 6.57
C ILE A 50 2.56 -14.67 6.33
N LEU A 51 1.63 -15.16 5.50
CA LEU A 51 1.50 -16.58 5.19
C LEU A 51 2.71 -17.13 4.42
N SER A 52 3.21 -16.40 3.42
CA SER A 52 4.36 -16.82 2.59
C SER A 52 5.66 -16.92 3.38
N VAL A 53 5.86 -16.06 4.39
CA VAL A 53 7.05 -16.13 5.25
C VAL A 53 6.82 -16.94 6.52
N GLN A 54 5.61 -17.49 6.70
CA GLN A 54 5.19 -18.24 7.89
C GLN A 54 5.45 -17.45 9.20
N ALA A 55 5.21 -16.14 9.17
CA ALA A 55 5.41 -15.28 10.33
C ALA A 55 4.44 -15.65 11.46
N LYS A 56 4.98 -15.86 12.66
CA LYS A 56 4.23 -16.11 13.89
C LYS A 56 4.03 -14.84 14.69
N THR A 57 5.02 -13.94 14.69
CA THR A 57 4.93 -12.63 15.36
C THR A 57 5.09 -11.53 14.31
N VAL A 58 4.08 -10.68 14.20
CA VAL A 58 4.02 -9.58 13.24
C VAL A 58 3.93 -8.27 13.99
N VAL A 59 4.82 -7.34 13.68
CA VAL A 59 4.80 -5.98 14.25
C VAL A 59 4.20 -5.02 13.24
N LEU A 60 3.27 -4.17 13.69
CA LEU A 60 2.69 -3.10 12.89
C LEU A 60 3.20 -1.75 13.36
N GLN A 61 3.63 -0.93 12.42
CA GLN A 61 4.08 0.44 12.67
C GLN A 61 3.27 1.42 11.84
N PHE A 62 2.71 2.44 12.49
CA PHE A 62 1.83 3.44 11.87
C PHE A 62 2.30 4.88 12.12
N PRO A 63 2.07 5.80 11.16
CA PRO A 63 2.04 7.22 11.48
C PRO A 63 0.80 7.57 12.30
N GLU A 64 0.85 8.68 13.02
CA GLU A 64 -0.21 9.15 13.94
C GLU A 64 -1.61 9.11 13.30
N GLY A 65 -1.75 9.66 12.09
CA GLY A 65 -3.04 9.73 11.39
C GLY A 65 -3.63 8.37 10.98
N LEU A 66 -2.86 7.29 11.01
CA LEU A 66 -3.33 5.94 10.70
C LEU A 66 -3.45 5.04 11.93
N LEU A 67 -2.98 5.49 13.10
CA LEU A 67 -2.99 4.70 14.33
C LEU A 67 -4.42 4.32 14.77
N ILE A 68 -5.41 5.15 14.41
CA ILE A 68 -6.84 4.88 14.64
C ILE A 68 -7.32 3.57 13.98
N PHE A 69 -6.63 3.09 12.93
CA PHE A 69 -6.98 1.84 12.24
C PHE A 69 -6.22 0.62 12.77
N SER A 70 -5.27 0.81 13.68
CA SER A 70 -4.31 -0.22 14.09
C SER A 70 -4.96 -1.47 14.68
N CYS A 71 -5.89 -1.32 15.63
CA CYS A 71 -6.60 -2.45 16.24
C CYS A 71 -7.44 -3.23 15.23
N MET A 72 -8.17 -2.53 14.36
CA MET A 72 -8.99 -3.19 13.32
C MET A 72 -8.12 -3.98 12.34
N ILE A 73 -7.01 -3.41 11.91
CA ILE A 73 -6.05 -4.10 11.03
C ILE A 73 -5.45 -5.31 11.76
N SER A 74 -5.04 -5.14 13.02
CA SER A 74 -4.51 -6.21 13.86
C SER A 74 -5.46 -7.40 13.96
N ASP A 75 -6.74 -7.14 14.27
CA ASP A 75 -7.76 -8.18 14.38
C ASP A 75 -7.96 -8.93 13.07
N ILE A 76 -7.98 -8.22 11.93
CA ILE A 76 -8.10 -8.83 10.61
C ILE A 76 -6.89 -9.74 10.34
N LEU A 77 -5.67 -9.24 10.55
CA LEU A 77 -4.45 -10.01 10.29
C LEU A 77 -4.38 -11.25 11.19
N HIS A 78 -4.63 -11.11 12.49
CA HIS A 78 -4.68 -12.23 13.43
C HIS A 78 -5.72 -13.26 13.02
N ARG A 79 -6.95 -12.84 12.71
CA ARG A 79 -8.06 -13.73 12.31
C ARG A 79 -7.72 -14.62 11.11
N PHE A 80 -7.05 -14.09 10.10
CA PHE A 80 -6.81 -14.82 8.84
C PHE A 80 -5.45 -15.53 8.78
N THR A 81 -4.54 -15.24 9.70
CA THR A 81 -3.18 -15.82 9.69
C THR A 81 -2.84 -16.62 10.94
N GLY A 82 -3.53 -16.37 12.06
CA GLY A 82 -3.17 -16.92 13.36
C GLY A 82 -1.88 -16.35 13.95
N ALA A 83 -1.27 -15.34 13.31
CA ALA A 83 -0.08 -14.68 13.84
C ALA A 83 -0.43 -13.78 15.03
N GLU A 84 0.45 -13.71 16.01
CA GLU A 84 0.41 -12.71 17.06
C GLU A 84 0.80 -11.37 16.48
N VAL A 85 -0.04 -10.36 16.67
CA VAL A 85 0.14 -9.03 16.08
C VAL A 85 0.40 -8.01 17.19
N VAL A 86 1.53 -7.31 17.09
CA VAL A 86 1.97 -6.29 18.05
C VAL A 86 1.98 -4.93 17.38
N ILE A 87 1.33 -3.94 17.98
CA ILE A 87 1.31 -2.57 17.46
C ILE A 87 2.40 -1.77 18.19
N LEU A 88 3.32 -1.16 17.44
CA LEU A 88 4.30 -0.23 18.04
C LEU A 88 3.59 1.06 18.45
N SER A 89 3.93 1.55 19.65
CA SER A 89 3.37 2.77 20.24
C SER A 89 4.13 4.03 19.85
N GLU A 90 5.33 3.91 19.29
CA GLU A 90 6.14 5.04 18.86
C GLU A 90 5.57 5.69 17.60
N VAL A 91 5.51 7.02 17.62
CA VAL A 91 4.99 7.80 16.48
C VAL A 91 5.99 7.75 15.34
N THR A 92 5.50 7.33 14.18
CA THR A 92 6.30 7.27 12.96
C THR A 92 6.08 8.51 12.11
N TYR A 93 7.08 9.39 12.01
CA TYR A 93 6.99 10.61 11.20
C TYR A 93 7.34 10.42 9.72
N GLY A 94 7.95 9.29 9.35
CA GLY A 94 8.37 9.00 7.99
C GLY A 94 9.00 7.62 7.85
N ALA A 95 9.35 7.24 6.62
CA ALA A 95 10.08 5.98 6.37
C ALA A 95 11.52 5.97 6.89
N CYS A 96 12.08 7.12 7.30
CA CYS A 96 13.33 7.18 8.06
C CYS A 96 13.19 6.62 9.48
N CYS A 97 11.96 6.52 9.99
CA CYS A 97 11.64 6.06 11.33
C CYS A 97 11.20 4.59 11.34
N VAL A 98 11.68 3.76 10.40
CA VAL A 98 11.43 2.31 10.47
C VAL A 98 12.06 1.76 11.75
N ASP A 99 11.23 1.18 12.63
CA ASP A 99 11.69 0.71 13.93
C ASP A 99 11.93 -0.81 13.93
N ASP A 100 12.88 -1.20 13.10
CA ASP A 100 13.31 -2.59 12.94
C ASP A 100 14.11 -3.10 14.15
N PHE A 101 14.74 -2.21 14.92
CA PHE A 101 15.38 -2.55 16.18
C PHE A 101 14.35 -2.94 17.24
N ALA A 102 13.27 -2.18 17.46
CA ALA A 102 12.23 -2.60 18.40
C ALA A 102 11.58 -3.92 17.95
N ALA A 103 11.28 -4.05 16.66
CA ALA A 103 10.77 -5.29 16.10
C ALA A 103 11.72 -6.48 16.33
N MET A 104 13.04 -6.27 16.22
CA MET A 104 14.05 -7.29 16.52
C MET A 104 14.04 -7.70 18.00
N HIS A 105 13.92 -6.75 18.93
CA HIS A 105 13.85 -7.03 20.37
C HIS A 105 12.57 -7.78 20.76
N ILE A 106 11.46 -7.53 20.06
CA ILE A 106 10.19 -8.26 20.19
C ILE A 106 10.26 -9.65 19.52
N GLN A 107 11.36 -9.96 18.83
CA GLN A 107 11.54 -11.19 18.06
C GLN A 107 10.46 -11.37 16.97
N ALA A 108 10.11 -10.26 16.33
CA ALA A 108 9.15 -10.27 15.23
C ALA A 108 9.73 -10.95 13.98
N ASP A 109 8.89 -11.73 13.29
CA ASP A 109 9.24 -12.35 12.01
C ASP A 109 9.03 -11.39 10.83
N LEU A 110 8.12 -10.42 11.00
CA LEU A 110 7.74 -9.44 9.99
C LEU A 110 7.38 -8.10 10.65
N LEU A 111 7.94 -7.02 10.13
CA LEU A 111 7.53 -5.64 10.40
C LEU A 111 6.70 -5.13 9.21
N VAL A 112 5.51 -4.60 9.47
CA VAL A 112 4.68 -3.92 8.47
C VAL A 112 4.67 -2.42 8.76
N HIS A 113 5.28 -1.65 7.88
CA HIS A 113 5.41 -0.19 8.00
C HIS A 113 4.40 0.50 7.08
N TYR A 114 3.43 1.22 7.65
CA TYR A 114 2.36 1.87 6.91
C TYR A 114 2.66 3.35 6.58
N GLY A 115 2.10 3.83 5.47
CA GLY A 115 1.94 5.24 5.14
C GLY A 115 3.10 5.91 4.39
N HIS A 116 4.23 5.24 4.19
CA HIS A 116 5.43 5.86 3.61
C HIS A 116 6.07 5.01 2.50
N SER A 117 6.66 5.68 1.51
CA SER A 117 7.56 5.04 0.54
C SER A 117 8.87 4.64 1.23
N CYS A 118 9.42 3.48 0.89
CA CYS A 118 10.66 2.98 1.48
C CYS A 118 11.78 4.03 1.33
N LEU A 119 12.32 4.52 2.45
CA LEU A 119 13.57 5.30 2.47
C LEU A 119 14.75 4.38 2.78
N VAL A 120 14.58 3.52 3.78
CA VAL A 120 15.56 2.47 4.11
C VAL A 120 15.29 1.24 3.24
N PRO A 121 16.28 0.75 2.48
CA PRO A 121 16.13 -0.49 1.73
C PRO A 121 15.77 -1.65 2.65
N VAL A 122 14.80 -2.47 2.26
CA VAL A 122 14.34 -3.63 3.04
C VAL A 122 15.42 -4.69 3.28
N GLN A 123 16.54 -4.62 2.57
CA GLN A 123 17.68 -5.52 2.78
C GLN A 123 18.58 -5.07 3.94
N ASP A 124 18.49 -3.80 4.31
CA ASP A 124 19.30 -3.21 5.38
C ASP A 124 18.58 -3.26 6.75
N THR A 125 17.30 -3.64 6.77
CA THR A 125 16.51 -3.76 8.00
C THR A 125 16.82 -5.06 8.76
N LYS A 126 16.85 -5.01 10.10
CA LYS A 126 17.14 -6.15 10.99
C LYS A 126 16.04 -7.20 11.02
N VAL A 127 14.81 -6.79 10.74
CA VAL A 127 13.63 -7.66 10.60
C VAL A 127 13.13 -7.58 9.15
N LYS A 128 12.52 -8.65 8.64
CA LYS A 128 11.88 -8.60 7.32
C LYS A 128 10.82 -7.50 7.33
N THR A 129 10.92 -6.54 6.41
CA THR A 129 10.03 -5.38 6.40
C THR A 129 9.15 -5.37 5.16
N LEU A 130 7.85 -5.14 5.36
CA LEU A 130 6.88 -4.85 4.31
C LEU A 130 6.43 -3.39 4.44
N TYR A 131 6.70 -2.59 3.41
CA TYR A 131 6.14 -1.25 3.31
C TYR A 131 4.77 -1.28 2.62
N VAL A 132 3.81 -0.58 3.22
CA VAL A 132 2.47 -0.35 2.69
C VAL A 132 2.25 1.15 2.57
N PHE A 133 2.06 1.65 1.35
CA PHE A 133 2.03 3.10 1.11
C PHE A 133 0.75 3.78 1.58
N VAL A 134 -0.34 3.03 1.66
CA VAL A 134 -1.68 3.51 2.00
C VAL A 134 -2.17 4.55 1.00
N GLY A 135 -2.70 4.07 -0.12
CA GLY A 135 -3.26 4.94 -1.16
C GLY A 135 -4.56 5.58 -0.69
N ILE A 136 -4.67 6.91 -0.79
CA ILE A 136 -5.85 7.67 -0.39
C ILE A 136 -6.57 8.18 -1.64
N ARG A 137 -7.83 7.81 -1.77
CA ARG A 137 -8.71 8.20 -2.88
C ARG A 137 -9.45 9.48 -2.52
N PHE A 138 -9.53 10.38 -3.49
CA PHE A 138 -10.33 11.60 -3.43
C PHE A 138 -10.91 11.89 -4.82
N SER A 139 -11.81 12.86 -4.92
CA SER A 139 -12.43 13.22 -6.20
C SER A 139 -11.41 13.90 -7.14
N VAL A 140 -10.99 13.18 -8.18
CA VAL A 140 -10.11 13.72 -9.23
C VAL A 140 -10.86 14.76 -10.06
N ASP A 141 -12.16 14.55 -10.29
CA ASP A 141 -12.99 15.51 -11.04
C ASP A 141 -13.01 16.87 -10.34
N HIS A 142 -13.19 16.88 -9.02
CA HIS A 142 -13.15 18.11 -8.24
C HIS A 142 -11.77 18.79 -8.27
N LEU A 143 -10.69 18.02 -8.27
CA LEU A 143 -9.33 18.57 -8.46
C LEU A 143 -9.19 19.22 -9.84
N VAL A 144 -9.68 18.58 -10.90
CA VAL A 144 -9.64 19.12 -12.26
C VAL A 144 -10.43 20.43 -12.36
N GLU A 145 -11.65 20.47 -11.82
CA GLU A 145 -12.47 21.68 -11.76
C GLU A 145 -11.78 22.80 -10.99
N THR A 146 -11.19 22.48 -9.84
CA THR A 146 -10.45 23.45 -9.02
C THR A 146 -9.27 24.04 -9.78
N VAL A 147 -8.49 23.21 -10.50
CA VAL A 147 -7.38 23.71 -11.30
C VAL A 147 -7.88 24.59 -12.44
N LYS A 148 -8.93 24.18 -13.17
CA LYS A 148 -9.52 24.99 -14.24
C LYS A 148 -10.06 26.33 -13.74
N SER A 149 -10.56 26.39 -12.50
CA SER A 149 -11.08 27.62 -11.90
C SER A 149 -9.99 28.59 -11.43
N ASN A 150 -8.75 28.13 -11.24
CA ASN A 150 -7.68 28.94 -10.66
C ASN A 150 -6.55 29.29 -11.65
N PHE A 151 -6.48 28.64 -12.81
CA PHE A 151 -5.40 28.82 -13.77
C PHE A 151 -5.94 29.05 -15.19
N GLU A 152 -5.32 29.97 -15.93
CA GLU A 152 -5.67 30.25 -17.31
C GLU A 152 -5.37 29.08 -18.24
N GLN A 153 -6.17 28.92 -19.29
CA GLN A 153 -5.92 27.91 -20.32
C GLN A 153 -4.57 28.16 -21.00
N GLY A 154 -3.75 27.12 -21.10
CA GLY A 154 -2.38 27.20 -21.66
C GLY A 154 -1.28 27.40 -20.62
N SER A 155 -1.62 27.54 -19.34
CA SER A 155 -0.64 27.56 -18.24
C SER A 155 0.20 26.28 -18.21
N ARG A 156 1.51 26.42 -17.98
CA ARG A 156 2.42 25.29 -17.78
C ARG A 156 2.39 24.89 -16.30
N LEU A 157 1.66 23.82 -15.99
CA LEU A 157 1.50 23.34 -14.62
C LEU A 157 2.34 22.09 -14.38
N ALA A 158 2.90 21.99 -13.17
CA ALA A 158 3.53 20.78 -12.65
C ALA A 158 2.78 20.35 -11.40
N LEU A 159 2.25 19.12 -11.40
CA LEU A 159 1.61 18.54 -10.22
C LEU A 159 2.60 17.62 -9.51
N LEU A 160 2.75 17.85 -8.20
CA LEU A 160 3.50 17.00 -7.31
C LEU A 160 2.56 16.50 -6.22
N GLY A 161 2.82 15.29 -5.72
CA GLY A 161 2.05 14.69 -4.64
C GLY A 161 2.91 13.77 -3.82
N THR A 162 2.43 13.47 -2.61
CA THR A 162 3.05 12.49 -1.73
C THR A 162 2.64 11.07 -2.11
N VAL A 163 3.30 10.06 -1.52
CA VAL A 163 3.10 8.65 -1.87
C VAL A 163 1.64 8.21 -1.78
N GLN A 164 0.87 8.77 -0.84
CA GLN A 164 -0.52 8.43 -0.59
C GLN A 164 -1.44 8.84 -1.75
N PHE A 165 -1.08 9.86 -2.54
CA PHE A 165 -1.91 10.43 -3.60
C PHE A 165 -1.40 10.15 -5.01
N LEU A 166 -0.35 9.32 -5.16
CA LEU A 166 0.27 9.06 -6.46
C LEU A 166 -0.75 8.70 -7.53
N ARG A 167 -1.68 7.77 -7.24
CA ARG A 167 -2.70 7.32 -8.22
C ARG A 167 -3.50 8.49 -8.79
N SER A 168 -3.86 9.48 -7.99
CA SER A 168 -4.64 10.64 -8.43
C SER A 168 -3.81 11.61 -9.29
N VAL A 169 -2.54 11.82 -8.95
CA VAL A 169 -1.63 12.66 -9.74
C VAL A 169 -1.42 12.07 -11.13
N TRP A 170 -1.23 10.75 -11.24
CA TRP A 170 -1.06 10.06 -12.52
C TRP A 170 -2.31 10.18 -13.42
N VAL A 171 -3.51 10.07 -12.86
CA VAL A 171 -4.76 10.21 -13.63
C VAL A 171 -4.90 11.63 -14.18
N TYR A 172 -4.59 12.65 -13.38
CA TYR A 172 -4.66 14.04 -13.83
C TYR A 172 -3.75 14.31 -15.05
N VAL A 173 -2.52 13.79 -15.04
CA VAL A 173 -1.58 13.95 -16.17
C VAL A 173 -2.13 13.36 -17.47
N LEU A 174 -3.03 12.37 -17.41
CA LEU A 174 -3.67 11.79 -18.59
C LEU A 174 -4.92 12.57 -19.06
N MET A 175 -5.45 13.47 -18.23
CA MET A 175 -6.69 14.23 -18.50
C MET A 175 -6.43 15.68 -18.97
N VAL A 176 -5.18 16.13 -18.97
CA VAL A 176 -4.70 17.42 -19.50
C VAL A 176 -3.94 17.18 -20.78
#